data_AF-A0A8J4UFE7-F1
#
_entry.id   AF-A0A8J4UFE7-F1
#
_cell.length_a   1.000
_cell.length_b   1.000
_cell.length_c   1.000
_cell.angle_alpha   90.00
_cell.angle_beta   90.00
_cell.angle_gamma   90.00
#
_symmetry.space_group_name_H-M   'P 1'
#
loop_
_entity.id
_entity.type
_entity.pdbx_description
1 polymer ?
#
loop_
_entity_poly.entity_id
_entity_poly.type
_entity_poly.pdbx_seq_one_letter_code
_entity_poly.pdbx_strand_id
1 'polypeptide(L)'
;MENLRNANSRFALDLLRRFNETNPTGNVFFSPVSVSAALAMVLLGAKGNTEAQVLKTLHFDKVEDIHSRFQTLTTDINRSNAPYLLRLANRLFGEKSYSFL
;
A
#
# COMPACT_ATOMS: atom_id res chain seq x y z
N MET A 1 -11.70 8.60 -4.77
CA MET A 1 -11.11 7.32 -5.20
C MET A 1 -10.13 7.47 -6.34
N GLU A 2 -10.36 8.38 -7.30
CA GLU A 2 -9.49 8.56 -8.46
C GLU A 2 -8.02 8.86 -8.13
N ASN A 3 -7.73 9.82 -7.24
CA ASN A 3 -6.35 10.14 -6.87
C ASN A 3 -5.64 8.94 -6.24
N LEU A 4 -6.31 8.22 -5.32
CA LEU A 4 -5.74 7.02 -4.71
C LEU A 4 -5.47 5.91 -5.74
N ARG A 5 -6.40 5.70 -6.68
CA ARG A 5 -6.22 4.74 -7.79
C ARG A 5 -5.00 5.11 -8.61
N ASN A 6 -4.91 6.37 -9.05
CA ASN A 6 -3.82 6.85 -9.90
C ASN A 6 -2.47 6.75 -9.16
N ALA A 7 -2.42 7.08 -7.87
CA ALA A 7 -1.24 6.95 -7.03
C ALA A 7 -0.79 5.48 -6.91
N ASN A 8 -1.70 4.58 -6.54
CA ASN A 8 -1.42 3.14 -6.43
C ASN A 8 -0.95 2.54 -7.77
N SER A 9 -1.54 2.94 -8.91
CA SER A 9 -1.09 2.48 -10.22
C SER A 9 0.31 2.99 -10.58
N ARG A 10 0.64 4.26 -10.27
CA ARG A 10 1.99 4.80 -10.49
C ARG A 10 3.02 4.07 -9.67
N PHE A 11 2.77 3.89 -8.37
CA PHE A 11 3.65 3.12 -7.50
C PHE A 11 3.81 1.67 -7.97
N ALA A 12 2.74 1.03 -8.44
CA ALA A 12 2.81 -0.32 -9.01
C ALA A 12 3.78 -0.42 -10.19
N LEU A 13 3.72 0.54 -11.11
CA LEU A 13 4.61 0.59 -12.28
C LEU A 13 6.06 0.90 -11.88
N ASP A 14 6.26 1.82 -10.94
CA ASP A 14 7.60 2.13 -10.41
C ASP A 14 8.22 0.90 -9.75
N LEU A 15 7.45 0.18 -8.93
CA LEU A 15 7.93 -1.03 -8.25
C LEU A 15 8.18 -2.17 -9.24
N LEU A 16 7.30 -2.35 -10.24
CA LEU A 16 7.53 -3.33 -11.32
C LEU A 16 8.82 -3.03 -12.09
N ARG A 17 9.12 -1.76 -12.37
CA ARG A 17 10.39 -1.36 -13.01
C ARG A 17 11.59 -1.78 -12.17
N ARG A 18 11.52 -1.64 -10.84
CA ARG A 18 12.58 -2.10 -9.92
C ARG A 18 12.77 -3.62 -9.93
N PHE A 19 11.68 -4.39 -10.01
CA PHE A 19 11.80 -5.83 -10.18
C PHE A 19 12.44 -6.19 -11.53
N ASN A 20 12.10 -5.48 -12.61
CA ASN A 20 12.69 -5.72 -13.92
C ASN A 20 14.19 -5.36 -13.99
N GLU A 21 14.62 -4.33 -13.25
CA GLU A 21 16.05 -3.97 -13.11
C GLU A 21 16.88 -5.10 -12.46
N THR A 22 16.28 -5.87 -11.56
CA THR A 22 16.96 -6.93 -10.78
C THR A 22 16.75 -8.33 -11.35
N ASN A 23 15.64 -8.56 -12.05
CA ASN A 23 15.27 -9.84 -12.63
C ASN A 23 14.60 -9.63 -14.02
N PRO A 24 15.38 -9.31 -15.07
CA PRO A 24 14.84 -8.85 -16.35
C PRO A 24 14.15 -9.94 -17.18
N THR A 25 14.36 -11.22 -16.87
CA THR A 25 13.84 -12.36 -17.66
C THR A 25 13.00 -13.32 -16.84
N GLY A 26 13.01 -13.20 -15.51
CA GLY A 26 12.22 -14.05 -14.64
C GLY A 26 10.78 -13.60 -14.50
N ASN A 27 9.93 -14.51 -14.02
CA ASN A 27 8.55 -14.19 -13.70
C ASN A 27 8.49 -13.23 -12.50
N VAL A 28 7.65 -12.20 -12.62
CA VAL A 28 7.35 -11.26 -11.52
C VAL A 28 5.85 -11.31 -11.25
N PHE A 29 5.49 -11.63 -10.00
CA PHE A 29 4.11 -11.61 -9.53
C PHE A 29 4.06 -11.00 -8.13
N PHE A 30 3.26 -9.95 -7.95
CA PHE A 30 3.10 -9.26 -6.66
C PHE A 30 1.75 -8.56 -6.59
N SER A 31 1.37 -8.12 -5.39
CA SER A 31 0.16 -7.32 -5.16
C SER A 31 0.54 -5.88 -4.79
N PRO A 32 0.52 -4.92 -5.75
CA PRO A 32 0.87 -3.54 -5.47
C PRO A 32 -0.02 -2.91 -4.41
N VAL A 33 -1.33 -3.17 -4.46
CA VAL A 33 -2.31 -2.63 -3.50
C VAL A 33 -2.02 -3.11 -2.08
N SER A 34 -1.56 -4.36 -1.91
CA SER A 34 -1.17 -4.87 -0.59
C SER A 34 0.05 -4.14 -0.02
N VAL A 35 1.07 -3.90 -0.85
CA VAL A 35 2.27 -3.15 -0.44
C VAL A 35 1.89 -1.72 -0.08
N SER A 36 1.09 -1.04 -0.92
CA SER A 36 0.62 0.32 -0.65
C SER A 36 -0.21 0.40 0.63
N ALA A 37 -1.10 -0.57 0.87
CA ALA A 37 -1.93 -0.60 2.08
C ALA A 37 -1.08 -0.83 3.34
N ALA A 38 -0.09 -1.72 3.29
CA ALA A 38 0.84 -1.93 4.39
C ALA A 38 1.64 -0.66 4.72
N LEU A 39 2.16 0.04 3.71
CA LEU A 39 2.91 1.28 3.92
C LEU A 39 2.00 2.46 4.29
N ALA A 40 0.73 2.47 3.86
CA ALA A 40 -0.26 3.42 4.35
C ALA A 40 -0.58 3.21 5.84
N MET A 41 -0.50 1.98 6.37
CA MET A 41 -0.57 1.75 7.82
C MET A 41 0.68 2.26 8.53
N VAL A 42 1.88 2.08 7.96
CA VAL A 42 3.13 2.63 8.50
C VAL A 42 3.08 4.16 8.55
N LEU A 43 2.51 4.79 7.52
CA LEU A 43 2.36 6.24 7.42
C LEU A 43 1.62 6.85 8.61
N LEU A 44 0.64 6.15 9.22
CA LEU A 44 -0.08 6.63 10.40
C LEU A 44 0.83 6.91 11.60
N GLY A 45 1.95 6.17 11.72
CA GLY A 45 2.91 6.32 12.81
C GLY A 45 4.18 7.08 12.42
N ALA A 46 4.38 7.37 11.14
CA ALA A 46 5.56 8.07 10.64
C ALA A 46 5.42 9.58 10.87
N LYS A 47 6.56 10.27 11.07
CA LYS A 47 6.61 11.73 11.19
C LYS A 47 7.82 12.31 10.46
N GLY A 48 7.74 13.58 10.12
CA GLY A 48 8.88 14.35 9.59
C GLY A 48 9.39 13.79 8.28
N ASN A 49 10.70 13.60 8.15
CA ASN A 49 11.29 13.13 6.89
C ASN A 49 10.85 11.71 6.51
N THR A 50 10.58 10.83 7.49
CA THR A 50 10.09 9.47 7.23
C THR A 50 8.71 9.50 6.58
N GLU A 51 7.80 10.31 7.12
CA GLU A 51 6.47 10.53 6.56
C GLU A 51 6.56 11.10 5.13
N ALA A 52 7.38 12.14 4.94
CA ALA A 52 7.55 12.80 3.64
C ALA A 52 8.08 11.84 2.56
N GLN A 53 9.02 10.96 2.90
CA GLN A 53 9.55 9.95 1.98
C GLN A 53 8.50 8.91 1.62
N VAL A 54 7.73 8.40 2.58
CA VAL A 54 6.66 7.43 2.32
C VAL A 54 5.59 8.04 1.42
N LEU A 55 5.12 9.25 1.72
CA LEU A 55 4.14 9.98 0.90
C LEU A 55 4.63 10.15 -0.54
N LYS A 56 5.87 10.61 -0.71
CA LYS A 56 6.46 10.86 -2.03
C LYS A 56 6.62 9.57 -2.83
N THR A 57 7.15 8.51 -2.23
CA THR A 57 7.39 7.24 -2.91
C THR A 57 6.09 6.56 -3.34
N LEU A 58 5.02 6.70 -2.56
CA LEU A 58 3.71 6.11 -2.87
C LEU A 58 2.82 7.02 -3.74
N HIS A 59 3.29 8.22 -4.11
CA HIS A 59 2.53 9.24 -4.85
C HIS A 59 1.25 9.68 -4.12
N PHE A 60 1.29 9.73 -2.79
CA PHE A 60 0.15 10.13 -1.95
C PHE A 60 0.08 11.64 -1.67
N ASP A 61 0.98 12.43 -2.25
CA ASP A 61 1.06 13.89 -2.10
C ASP A 61 -0.24 14.65 -2.45
N LYS A 62 -1.07 14.07 -3.33
CA LYS A 62 -2.38 14.65 -3.76
C LYS A 62 -3.58 13.81 -3.33
N VAL A 63 -3.36 12.82 -2.46
CA VAL A 63 -4.43 11.95 -1.97
C VAL A 63 -4.89 12.50 -0.63
N GLU A 64 -6.06 13.12 -0.60
CA GLU A 64 -6.72 13.50 0.65
C GLU A 64 -7.33 12.26 1.32
N ASP A 65 -7.47 12.28 2.64
CA ASP A 65 -8.10 11.22 3.44
C ASP A 65 -7.59 9.80 3.14
N ILE A 66 -6.27 9.65 2.98
CA ILE A 66 -5.59 8.42 2.53
C ILE A 66 -6.14 7.19 3.26
N HIS A 67 -6.19 7.25 4.59
CA HIS A 67 -6.58 6.11 5.43
C HIS A 67 -8.07 5.76 5.28
N SER A 68 -8.96 6.75 5.25
CA SER A 68 -10.39 6.53 5.00
C SER A 68 -10.63 5.90 3.63
N ARG A 69 -9.88 6.34 2.60
CA ARG A 69 -9.98 5.76 1.26
C ARG A 69 -9.44 4.32 1.19
N PHE A 70 -8.36 4.01 1.91
CA PHE A 70 -7.88 2.63 2.03
C PHE A 70 -8.83 1.73 2.83
N GLN A 71 -9.52 2.27 3.83
CA GLN A 71 -10.57 1.55 4.55
C GLN A 71 -11.71 1.16 3.60
N THR A 72 -12.22 2.11 2.79
CA THR A 72 -13.23 1.83 1.75
C THR A 72 -12.74 0.76 0.79
N LEU A 73 -11.54 0.94 0.23
CA LEU A 73 -10.95 0.01 -0.73
C LEU A 73 -10.81 -1.41 -0.16
N THR A 74 -10.31 -1.54 1.06
CA THR A 74 -10.12 -2.85 1.71
C THR A 74 -11.44 -3.53 2.02
N THR A 75 -12.45 -2.75 2.40
CA THR A 75 -13.82 -3.25 2.64
C THR A 75 -14.43 -3.79 1.35
N ASP A 76 -14.27 -3.07 0.23
CA ASP A 76 -14.77 -3.51 -1.07
C ASP A 76 -14.05 -4.75 -1.59
N ILE A 77 -12.73 -4.82 -1.43
CA ILE A 77 -11.92 -5.99 -1.85
C ILE A 77 -12.30 -7.24 -1.05
N ASN A 78 -12.52 -7.11 0.25
CA ASN A 78 -12.82 -8.23 1.15
C ASN A 78 -14.32 -8.51 1.31
N ARG A 79 -15.14 -8.05 0.36
CA ARG A 79 -16.59 -8.25 0.41
C ARG A 79 -16.94 -9.74 0.41
N SER A 80 -17.76 -10.16 1.39
CA SER A 80 -18.04 -11.58 1.66
C SER A 80 -18.95 -12.28 0.63
N ASN A 81 -19.71 -11.53 -0.17
CA ASN A 81 -20.69 -12.06 -1.13
C ASN A 81 -20.23 -11.95 -2.60
N ALA A 82 -18.94 -11.75 -2.84
CA ALA A 82 -18.41 -11.67 -4.20
C ALA A 82 -18.43 -13.05 -4.89
N PRO A 83 -18.68 -13.11 -6.21
CA PRO A 83 -18.63 -14.35 -7.00
C PRO A 83 -17.18 -14.82 -7.28
N TYR A 84 -16.24 -14.46 -6.40
CA TYR A 84 -14.81 -14.76 -6.50
C TYR A 84 -14.19 -14.91 -5.11
N LEU A 85 -13.07 -15.64 -5.03
CA LEU A 85 -12.24 -15.69 -3.84
C LEU A 85 -11.11 -14.66 -3.96
N LEU A 86 -11.25 -13.53 -3.27
CA LEU A 86 -10.22 -12.52 -3.15
C LEU A 86 -10.06 -12.15 -1.67
N ARG A 87 -8.81 -12.09 -1.19
CA ARG A 87 -8.50 -11.74 0.19
C ARG A 87 -7.30 -10.80 0.23
N LEU A 88 -7.46 -9.68 0.90
CA LEU A 88 -6.40 -8.73 1.19
C LEU A 88 -6.27 -8.60 2.70
N ALA A 89 -5.13 -9.04 3.24
CA ALA A 89 -4.81 -8.93 4.66
C ALA A 89 -3.41 -8.35 4.82
N ASN A 90 -3.31 -7.27 5.58
CA ASN A 90 -2.03 -6.63 5.93
C ASN A 90 -1.89 -6.63 7.45
N ARG A 91 -0.67 -6.81 7.95
CA ARG A 91 -0.37 -6.83 9.38
C ARG A 91 0.98 -6.18 9.67
N LEU A 92 1.05 -5.43 10.75
CA LEU A 92 2.31 -4.95 11.33
C LEU A 92 2.61 -5.79 12.57
N PHE A 93 3.86 -6.21 12.71
CA PHE A 93 4.35 -6.96 13.85
C PHE A 93 5.37 -6.11 14.60
N GLY A 94 5.11 -5.89 15.88
CA GLY A 94 5.98 -5.13 16.78
C GLY A 94 6.60 -6.04 17.82
N GLU A 95 7.82 -5.71 18.24
CA GLU A 95 8.49 -6.40 19.36
C GLU A 95 7.68 -6.21 20.65
N LYS A 96 7.53 -7.29 21.43
CA LYS A 96 6.65 -7.34 22.61
C LYS A 96 7.14 -6.43 23.74
N SER A 97 8.44 -6.21 23.85
CA SER A 97 9.01 -5.33 24.87
C SER A 97 8.85 -3.85 24.56
N TYR A 98 8.31 -3.50 23.39
CA TYR A 98 8.11 -2.11 22.98
C TYR A 98 6.71 -1.63 23.32
N SER A 99 6.62 -0.45 23.93
CA SER A 99 5.34 0.21 24.21
C SER A 99 4.89 1.00 22.99
N PHE A 100 3.77 0.60 22.38
CA PHE A 100 3.11 1.35 21.32
C PHE A 100 2.21 2.43 21.93
N LEU A 101 2.22 3.61 21.32
CA LEU A 101 1.42 4.78 21.71
C LEU A 101 -0.02 4.67 21.18
#